data_AF-A0A0G3IZG8-F1
#
_entry.id   AF-A0A0G3IZG8-F1
#
_cell.length_a   1.000
_cell.length_b   1.000
_cell.length_c   1.000
_cell.angle_alpha   90.00
_cell.angle_beta   90.00
_cell.angle_gamma   90.00
#
_symmetry.space_group_name_H-M   'P 1'
#
loop_
_entity.id
_entity.type
_entity.pdbx_description
1 polymer ?
#
loop_
_entity_poly.entity_id
_entity_poly.type
_entity_poly.pdbx_seq_one_letter_code
_entity_poly.pdbx_strand_id
1 'polypeptide(L)'
;MLVAAPVAHADEAFWGGWYKITFHTDQKSGTSVAATQQETPYTASYKITTDCSGGICTASVIDGPTAKDNAAQNTSFVWSGSQWSRSNSWRWDCALPDGTITYDPAHSVTTYTPQSDGSLAGSFATTIESGACQGAVTIPVTAVPS
;
A
#
# COMPACT_ATOMS: atom_id res chain seq x y z
N MET A 1 8.17 43.08 -17.68
CA MET A 1 7.92 41.69 -18.15
C MET A 1 8.03 40.81 -16.90
N LEU A 2 6.90 40.42 -16.31
CA LEU A 2 6.90 39.54 -15.14
C LEU A 2 7.12 38.11 -15.65
N VAL A 3 8.23 37.49 -15.25
CA VAL A 3 8.47 36.06 -15.48
C VAL A 3 7.68 35.30 -14.42
N ALA A 4 6.62 34.60 -14.83
CA ALA A 4 5.95 33.64 -13.97
C ALA A 4 6.89 32.42 -13.82
N ALA A 5 7.31 32.12 -12.59
CA ALA A 5 7.98 30.86 -12.29
C ALA A 5 6.99 29.69 -12.49
N PRO A 6 7.45 28.51 -12.94
CA PRO A 6 6.58 27.34 -12.99
C PRO A 6 6.10 27.02 -11.57
N VAL A 7 4.78 26.96 -11.41
CA VAL A 7 4.15 26.48 -10.18
C VAL A 7 4.45 24.99 -10.10
N ALA A 8 5.15 24.56 -9.05
CA ALA A 8 5.32 23.14 -8.78
C ALA A 8 3.94 22.55 -8.48
N HIS A 9 3.41 21.73 -9.40
CA HIS A 9 2.15 21.02 -9.21
C HIS A 9 2.37 19.87 -8.21
N ALA A 10 2.33 20.17 -6.91
CA ALA A 10 2.12 19.17 -5.87
C ALA A 10 0.66 18.66 -5.83
N ASP A 11 -0.18 19.14 -6.77
CA ASP A 11 -1.62 18.92 -6.89
C ASP A 11 -2.01 17.90 -7.98
N GLU A 12 -1.04 17.37 -8.74
CA GLU A 12 -1.37 16.47 -9.84
C GLU A 12 -1.51 15.04 -9.32
N ALA A 13 -2.72 14.50 -9.43
CA ALA A 13 -3.04 13.11 -9.19
C ALA A 13 -2.38 12.22 -10.26
N PHE A 14 -1.05 12.18 -10.29
CA PHE A 14 -0.31 11.38 -11.25
C PHE A 14 0.65 10.44 -10.52
N TRP A 15 0.27 9.16 -10.49
CA TRP A 15 1.15 8.07 -10.09
C TRP A 15 1.32 7.14 -11.30
N GLY A 16 2.46 7.26 -11.98
CA GLY A 16 2.70 6.53 -13.22
C GLY A 16 4.18 6.21 -13.43
N GLY A 17 4.46 5.01 -13.96
CA GLY A 17 5.81 4.51 -14.19
C GLY A 17 6.15 3.28 -13.36
N TRP A 18 7.43 2.92 -13.35
CA TRP A 18 7.95 1.85 -12.51
C TRP A 18 8.29 2.40 -11.12
N TYR A 19 7.82 1.69 -10.09
CA TYR A 19 8.08 2.00 -8.69
C TYR A 19 8.54 0.75 -7.96
N LYS A 20 9.61 0.91 -7.18
CA LYS A 20 9.98 -0.04 -6.14
C LYS A 20 9.15 0.26 -4.89
N ILE A 21 8.23 -0.64 -4.56
CA ILE A 21 7.37 -0.57 -3.39
C ILE A 21 7.97 -1.41 -2.27
N THR A 22 8.10 -0.81 -1.09
CA THR A 22 8.58 -1.47 0.12
C THR A 22 7.49 -1.43 1.19
N PHE A 23 7.16 -2.59 1.73
CA PHE A 23 6.41 -2.77 2.96
C PHE A 23 7.43 -2.95 4.09
N HIS A 24 7.50 -1.97 4.99
CA HIS A 24 8.43 -1.95 6.12
C HIS A 24 7.90 -2.84 7.25
N THR A 25 7.84 -4.15 7.00
CA THR A 25 7.32 -5.18 7.93
C THR A 25 8.18 -5.32 9.20
N ASP A 26 9.41 -4.83 9.18
CA ASP A 26 10.28 -4.65 10.34
C ASP A 26 9.82 -3.50 11.25
N GLN A 27 8.93 -2.62 10.77
CA GLN A 27 8.41 -1.46 11.47
C GLN A 27 6.90 -1.58 11.77
N LYS A 28 6.40 -2.83 11.85
CA LYS A 28 5.01 -3.09 12.19
C LYS A 28 4.66 -2.54 13.58
N SER A 29 3.42 -2.08 13.70
CA SER A 29 2.83 -1.63 14.96
C SER A 29 1.37 -2.05 15.04
N GLY A 30 0.80 -2.10 16.25
CA GLY A 30 -0.61 -2.42 16.46
C GLY A 30 -0.86 -3.30 17.68
N THR A 31 -2.08 -3.84 17.77
CA THR A 31 -2.56 -4.63 18.92
C THR A 31 -2.58 -6.13 18.65
N SER A 32 -2.46 -6.56 17.40
CA SER A 32 -2.38 -7.97 17.03
C SER A 32 -1.02 -8.57 17.39
N VAL A 33 -0.98 -9.86 17.73
CA VAL A 33 0.29 -10.61 17.85
C VAL A 33 1.12 -10.54 16.56
N ALA A 34 0.47 -10.47 15.40
CA ALA A 34 1.15 -10.31 14.11
C ALA A 34 1.96 -9.01 14.04
N ALA A 35 1.54 -7.94 14.74
CA ALA A 35 2.30 -6.69 14.80
C ALA A 35 3.59 -6.80 15.61
N THR A 36 3.67 -7.75 16.55
CA THR A 36 4.85 -7.97 17.41
C THR A 36 5.89 -8.90 16.81
N GLN A 37 5.54 -9.59 15.72
CA GLN A 37 6.44 -10.55 15.07
C GLN A 37 7.49 -9.84 14.24
N GLN A 38 8.75 -10.19 14.46
CA GLN A 38 9.86 -9.68 13.67
C GLN A 38 9.79 -10.25 12.25
N GLU A 39 9.78 -9.37 11.26
CA GLU A 39 9.83 -9.72 9.84
C GLU A 39 10.91 -8.89 9.13
N THR A 40 11.31 -9.34 7.94
CA THR A 40 12.18 -8.59 7.03
C THR A 40 11.31 -7.78 6.05
N PRO A 41 11.68 -6.52 5.73
CA PRO A 41 10.95 -5.72 4.77
C PRO A 41 10.72 -6.46 3.46
N TYR A 42 9.48 -6.41 2.96
CA TYR A 42 9.16 -6.93 1.64
C TYR A 42 9.28 -5.82 0.61
N THR A 43 10.01 -6.07 -0.47
CA THR A 43 10.19 -5.11 -1.56
C THR A 43 9.94 -5.75 -2.91
N ALA A 44 9.20 -5.06 -3.78
CA ALA A 44 8.90 -5.48 -5.14
C ALA A 44 8.72 -4.28 -6.07
N SER A 45 9.03 -4.47 -7.36
CA SER A 45 8.83 -3.45 -8.39
C SER A 45 7.51 -3.65 -9.12
N TYR A 46 6.74 -2.59 -9.28
CA TYR A 46 5.45 -2.59 -9.96
C TYR A 46 5.40 -1.47 -10.99
N LYS A 47 4.73 -1.73 -12.12
CA LYS A 47 4.41 -0.69 -13.10
C LYS A 47 2.99 -0.20 -12.85
N ILE A 48 2.86 1.11 -12.75
CA ILE A 48 1.61 1.78 -12.38
C ILE A 48 1.22 2.76 -13.48
N THR A 49 -0.08 2.87 -13.73
CA THR A 49 -0.67 3.89 -14.61
C THR A 49 -1.78 4.61 -13.87
N THR A 50 -2.00 5.88 -14.19
CA THR A 50 -3.14 6.64 -13.69
C THR A 50 -4.09 7.00 -14.84
N ASP A 51 -5.39 6.85 -14.62
CA ASP A 51 -6.45 7.38 -15.48
C ASP A 51 -7.38 8.30 -14.68
N CYS A 52 -7.61 9.51 -15.18
CA CYS A 52 -8.51 10.52 -14.60
C CYS A 52 -9.69 10.86 -15.52
N SER A 53 -9.85 10.17 -16.65
CA SER A 53 -10.83 10.52 -17.68
C SER A 53 -12.29 10.47 -17.18
N GLY A 54 -12.57 9.67 -16.14
CA GLY A 54 -13.90 9.53 -15.52
C GLY A 54 -14.24 10.55 -14.43
N GLY A 55 -13.45 11.61 -14.24
CA GLY A 55 -13.66 12.62 -13.20
C GLY A 55 -13.16 12.21 -11.80
N ILE A 56 -12.75 10.95 -11.62
CA ILE A 56 -12.03 10.45 -10.45
C ILE A 56 -10.75 9.78 -10.95
N CYS A 57 -9.62 10.17 -10.39
CA CYS A 57 -8.33 9.57 -10.75
C CYS A 57 -8.17 8.20 -10.09
N THR A 58 -7.81 7.21 -10.91
CA THR A 58 -7.54 5.83 -10.49
C THR A 58 -6.15 5.41 -10.94
N ALA A 59 -5.29 5.04 -9.99
CA ALA A 59 -4.00 4.44 -10.26
C ALA A 59 -4.14 2.91 -10.26
N SER A 60 -3.62 2.22 -11.27
CA SER A 60 -3.72 0.76 -11.42
C SER A 60 -2.35 0.14 -11.62
N VAL A 61 -2.11 -0.99 -10.94
CA VAL A 61 -0.94 -1.85 -11.17
C VAL A 61 -1.18 -2.64 -12.45
N ILE A 62 -0.28 -2.49 -13.42
CA ILE A 62 -0.38 -3.12 -14.76
C ILE A 62 0.75 -4.11 -15.04
N ASP A 63 1.78 -4.13 -14.21
CA ASP A 63 2.90 -5.08 -14.29
C ASP A 63 3.56 -5.22 -12.91
N GLY A 64 4.22 -6.35 -12.65
CA GLY A 64 4.87 -6.67 -11.39
C GLY A 64 4.96 -8.17 -11.11
N PRO A 65 5.41 -8.59 -9.91
CA PRO A 65 5.44 -9.98 -9.51
C PRO A 65 4.06 -10.63 -9.53
N THR A 66 4.03 -11.93 -9.81
CA THR A 66 2.81 -12.74 -9.71
C THR A 66 2.22 -12.62 -8.30
N ALA A 67 0.95 -12.21 -8.23
CA ALA A 67 0.24 -12.12 -6.97
C ALA A 67 0.07 -13.52 -6.34
N LYS A 68 0.11 -13.59 -5.01
CA LYS A 68 -0.25 -14.82 -4.28
C LYS A 68 -1.73 -15.14 -4.47
N ASP A 69 -2.09 -16.43 -4.42
CA ASP A 69 -3.48 -16.89 -4.60
C ASP A 69 -4.46 -16.29 -3.58
N ASN A 70 -3.99 -15.96 -2.37
CA ASN A 70 -4.79 -15.35 -1.30
C ASN A 70 -4.80 -13.81 -1.33
N ALA A 71 -4.20 -13.18 -2.36
CA ALA A 71 -4.12 -11.74 -2.52
C ALA A 71 -4.94 -11.25 -3.72
N ALA A 72 -5.19 -9.93 -3.77
CA ALA A 72 -5.91 -9.31 -4.88
C ALA A 72 -5.10 -9.42 -6.18
N GLN A 73 -5.70 -10.05 -7.20
CA GLN A 73 -5.10 -10.24 -8.53
C GLN A 73 -4.99 -8.93 -9.32
N ASN A 74 -5.88 -7.98 -9.02
CA ASN A 74 -5.85 -6.62 -9.56
C ASN A 74 -5.75 -5.64 -8.39
N THR A 75 -4.87 -4.67 -8.52
CA THR A 75 -4.68 -3.62 -7.51
C THR A 75 -4.90 -2.27 -8.18
N SER A 76 -5.86 -1.51 -7.67
CA SER A 76 -6.09 -0.12 -8.02
C SER A 76 -6.26 0.74 -6.77
N PHE A 77 -5.97 2.03 -6.90
CA PHE A 77 -6.09 3.05 -5.87
C PHE A 77 -6.87 4.23 -6.41
N VAL A 78 -7.72 4.82 -5.56
CA VAL A 78 -8.52 5.99 -5.87
C VAL A 78 -7.91 7.21 -5.22
N TRP A 79 -7.83 8.31 -5.98
CA TRP A 79 -7.36 9.60 -5.49
C TRP A 79 -8.43 10.32 -4.67
N SER A 80 -8.06 10.81 -3.47
CA SER A 80 -8.94 11.57 -2.58
C SER A 80 -8.79 13.09 -2.67
N GLY A 81 -7.88 13.59 -3.53
CA GLY A 81 -7.46 15.01 -3.53
C GLY A 81 -6.10 15.23 -2.88
N SER A 82 -5.63 14.31 -2.04
CA SER A 82 -4.30 14.40 -1.41
C SER A 82 -3.61 13.04 -1.21
N GLN A 83 -4.33 11.94 -1.38
CA GLN A 83 -3.83 10.60 -1.10
C GLN A 83 -4.47 9.56 -2.03
N TRP A 84 -3.68 8.60 -2.45
CA TRP A 84 -4.13 7.37 -3.10
C TRP A 84 -4.56 6.37 -2.05
N SER A 85 -5.73 5.76 -2.20
CA SER A 85 -6.23 4.77 -1.25
C SER A 85 -6.87 3.57 -1.92
N ARG A 86 -6.76 2.41 -1.27
CA ARG A 86 -7.53 1.22 -1.61
C ARG A 86 -7.95 0.51 -0.33
N SER A 87 -9.03 -0.25 -0.41
CA SER A 87 -9.46 -1.13 0.67
C SER A 87 -9.85 -2.50 0.12
N ASN A 88 -9.49 -3.56 0.82
CA ASN A 88 -9.92 -4.92 0.46
C ASN A 88 -10.01 -5.83 1.68
N SER A 89 -10.94 -6.78 1.63
CA SER A 89 -11.00 -7.88 2.59
C SER A 89 -10.26 -9.10 2.03
N TRP A 90 -9.55 -9.82 2.89
CA TRP A 90 -8.74 -11.00 2.55
C TRP A 90 -8.51 -11.86 3.80
N ARG A 91 -7.65 -12.87 3.72
CA ARG A 91 -7.30 -13.73 4.87
C ARG A 91 -5.83 -13.55 5.22
N TRP A 92 -5.58 -12.96 6.39
CA TRP A 92 -4.26 -12.76 6.96
C TRP A 92 -3.60 -14.09 7.28
N ASP A 93 -2.36 -14.29 6.81
CA ASP A 93 -1.49 -15.39 7.17
C ASP A 93 -0.92 -15.17 8.57
N CYS A 94 -1.67 -15.62 9.58
CA CYS A 94 -1.31 -15.53 10.98
C CYS A 94 -0.34 -16.65 11.35
N ALA A 95 0.97 -16.36 11.36
CA ALA A 95 1.96 -17.28 11.90
C ALA A 95 1.92 -17.25 13.44
N LEU A 96 1.77 -18.41 14.06
CA LEU A 96 1.76 -18.57 15.51
C LEU A 96 3.16 -18.96 16.03
N PRO A 97 3.47 -18.75 17.32
CA PRO A 97 4.78 -19.09 17.88
C PRO A 97 5.16 -20.58 17.80
N ASP A 98 4.18 -21.47 17.65
CA ASP A 98 4.37 -22.90 17.48
C ASP A 98 4.65 -23.31 16.02
N GLY A 99 4.68 -22.34 15.09
CA GLY A 99 4.88 -22.54 13.66
C GLY A 99 3.59 -22.83 12.88
N THR A 100 2.43 -22.92 13.54
CA THR A 100 1.14 -23.07 12.87
C THR A 100 0.78 -21.79 12.12
N ILE A 101 0.24 -21.90 10.90
CA ILE A 101 -0.32 -20.76 10.16
C ILE A 101 -1.85 -20.87 10.15
N THR A 102 -2.53 -19.90 10.71
CA THR A 102 -3.98 -19.72 10.53
C THR A 102 -4.27 -18.65 9.50
N TYR A 103 -5.46 -18.71 8.91
CA TYR A 103 -5.90 -17.77 7.89
C TYR A 103 -7.10 -16.99 8.41
N ASP A 104 -6.80 -15.88 9.07
CA ASP A 104 -7.77 -15.10 9.85
C ASP A 104 -8.41 -14.03 8.96
N PRO A 105 -9.74 -13.81 9.02
CA PRO A 105 -10.41 -12.79 8.20
C PRO A 105 -9.90 -11.40 8.56
N ALA A 106 -9.59 -10.61 7.54
CA ALA A 106 -8.99 -9.29 7.72
C ALA A 106 -9.49 -8.29 6.68
N HIS A 107 -9.54 -7.03 7.08
CA HIS A 107 -9.80 -5.89 6.22
C HIS A 107 -8.59 -4.96 6.21
N SER A 108 -8.08 -4.63 5.02
CA SER A 108 -6.94 -3.74 4.86
C SER A 108 -7.30 -2.48 4.12
N VAL A 109 -6.68 -1.39 4.54
CA VAL A 109 -6.65 -0.09 3.86
C VAL A 109 -5.19 0.23 3.56
N THR A 110 -4.86 0.42 2.29
CA THR A 110 -3.54 0.89 1.87
C THR A 110 -3.64 2.33 1.40
N THR A 111 -2.72 3.17 1.86
CA THR A 111 -2.64 4.57 1.47
C THR A 111 -1.25 4.95 0.97
N TYR A 112 -1.20 5.92 0.05
CA TYR A 112 0.03 6.54 -0.46
C TYR A 112 -0.18 8.03 -0.71
N THR A 113 0.66 8.86 -0.08
CA THR A 113 0.71 10.31 -0.27
C THR A 113 1.95 10.66 -1.08
N PRO A 114 1.82 11.37 -2.22
CA PRO A 114 2.95 11.88 -2.98
C PRO A 114 3.87 12.77 -2.15
N GLN A 115 5.17 12.65 -2.37
CA GLN A 115 6.22 13.45 -1.74
C GLN A 115 6.86 14.38 -2.77
N SER A 116 7.54 15.43 -2.31
CA SER A 116 8.18 16.42 -3.19
C SER A 116 9.34 15.87 -4.03
N ASP A 117 9.91 14.73 -3.63
CA ASP A 117 10.99 14.04 -4.34
C ASP A 117 10.49 13.03 -5.38
N GLY A 118 9.17 12.95 -5.59
CA GLY A 118 8.54 11.99 -6.50
C GLY A 118 8.32 10.59 -5.92
N SER A 119 8.75 10.34 -4.69
CA SER A 119 8.35 9.15 -3.95
C SER A 119 6.92 9.27 -3.43
N LEU A 120 6.35 8.15 -2.97
CA LEU A 120 5.11 8.15 -2.20
C LEU A 120 5.37 7.45 -0.87
N ALA A 121 4.73 7.94 0.19
CA ALA A 121 4.79 7.35 1.52
C ALA A 121 3.37 7.15 2.07
N GLY A 122 3.16 6.11 2.86
CA GLY A 122 1.87 5.88 3.50
C GLY A 122 1.84 4.66 4.39
N SER A 123 0.68 4.01 4.49
CA SER A 123 0.47 2.88 5.40
C SER A 123 -0.34 1.76 4.77
N PHE A 124 0.00 0.52 5.12
CA PHE A 124 -0.84 -0.65 4.99
C PHE A 124 -1.43 -0.97 6.37
N ALA A 125 -2.64 -0.48 6.62
CA ALA A 125 -3.37 -0.70 7.87
C ALA A 125 -4.31 -1.89 7.70
N THR A 126 -4.24 -2.86 8.59
CA THR A 126 -5.05 -4.08 8.56
C THR A 126 -5.73 -4.30 9.90
N THR A 127 -7.03 -4.54 9.86
CA THR A 127 -7.82 -5.00 11.00
C THR A 127 -8.08 -6.49 10.80
N ILE A 128 -7.55 -7.32 11.68
CA ILE A 128 -7.81 -8.75 11.73
C ILE A 128 -9.03 -8.94 12.63
N GLU A 129 -10.14 -9.35 12.02
CA GLU A 129 -11.49 -9.23 12.58
C GLU A 129 -11.76 -10.28 13.66
N SER A 130 -11.13 -11.46 13.54
CA SER A 130 -11.28 -12.58 14.47
C SER A 130 -10.12 -13.56 14.32
N GLY A 131 -10.05 -14.55 15.21
CA GLY A 131 -9.01 -15.59 15.17
C GLY A 131 -7.85 -15.30 16.11
N ALA A 132 -6.77 -16.07 15.94
CA ALA A 132 -5.63 -16.01 16.84
C ALA A 132 -4.82 -14.72 16.71
N CYS A 133 -4.84 -14.10 15.52
CA CYS A 133 -4.22 -12.80 15.27
C CYS A 133 -5.19 -11.62 15.38
N GLN A 134 -6.38 -11.77 15.99
CA GLN A 134 -7.34 -10.67 16.13
C GLN A 134 -6.66 -9.40 16.68
N GLY A 135 -6.94 -8.25 16.04
CA GLY A 135 -6.36 -6.96 16.40
C GLY A 135 -5.95 -6.14 15.18
N ALA A 136 -5.22 -5.06 15.40
CA ALA A 136 -4.75 -4.18 14.34
C ALA A 136 -3.26 -4.42 14.04
N VAL A 137 -2.89 -4.27 12.77
CA VAL A 137 -1.51 -4.24 12.26
C VAL A 137 -1.39 -3.04 11.33
N THR A 138 -0.39 -2.19 11.52
CA THR A 138 -0.05 -1.09 10.62
C THR A 138 1.38 -1.23 10.18
N ILE A 139 1.60 -1.23 8.87
CA ILE A 139 2.91 -1.35 8.23
C ILE A 139 3.18 -0.06 7.45
N PRO A 140 4.27 0.67 7.70
CA PRO A 140 4.67 1.77 6.83
C PRO A 140 4.95 1.24 5.42
N VAL A 141 4.55 2.00 4.41
CA VAL A 141 4.84 1.67 3.00
C VAL A 141 5.48 2.86 2.29
N THR A 142 6.40 2.56 1.38
CA THR A 142 7.02 3.56 0.50
C THR A 142 7.03 3.06 -0.93
N ALA A 143 6.83 3.96 -1.89
CA ALA A 143 7.00 3.69 -3.31
C ALA A 143 8.00 4.70 -3.88
N VAL A 144 9.11 4.20 -4.43
CA VAL A 144 10.17 5.05 -4.99
C VAL A 144 10.28 4.77 -6.49
N PRO A 145 10.32 5.79 -7.36
CA PRO A 145 10.55 5.58 -8.79
C PRO A 145 11.79 4.72 -9.07
N SER A 146 11.73 3.84 -10.07
CA SER A 146 12.81 2.91 -10.44
C SER A 146 13.11 2.89 -11.93
#